data_AF-A0A7L2ML33-F1
#
_entry.id   AF-A0A7L2ML33-F1
#
_cell.length_a   1.000
_cell.length_b   1.000
_cell.length_c   1.000
_cell.angle_alpha   90.00
_cell.angle_beta   90.00
_cell.angle_gamma   90.00
#
_symmetry.space_group_name_H-M   'P 1'
#
loop_
_entity.id
_entity.type
_entity.pdbx_description
1 polymer ?
#
loop_
_entity_poly.entity_id
_entity_poly.type
_entity_poly.pdbx_seq_one_letter_code
_entity_poly.pdbx_strand_id
1 'polypeptide(L)'
;EPPPALEAAFRRLRCQRVLARSRDGVFRPAVLKQLRRGHELGVQFSGERGLTFLPWPGGGGGTTTGTGGIGGLNGDPPAVVLDATPPAGALGVGTAVCARLDPAETLYRPGTVVEVSAKPPSYRVRFAPPPPAPHPLWVPRSGLRLLRAPWMPRGEEEEGEAEAAVREAEGDD
;
A
#
# COMPACT_ATOMS: atom_id res chain seq x y z
N GLU A 1 8.80 -0.61 -24.92
CA GLU A 1 9.81 -0.40 -23.87
C GLU A 1 9.12 0.04 -22.58
N PRO A 2 9.54 -0.40 -21.37
CA PRO A 2 8.96 0.09 -20.12
C PRO A 2 9.23 1.59 -19.92
N PRO A 3 8.30 2.35 -19.32
CA PRO A 3 8.58 3.73 -18.95
C PRO A 3 9.83 3.81 -18.05
N PRO A 4 10.72 4.80 -18.24
CA PRO A 4 11.94 4.93 -17.43
C PRO A 4 11.67 4.95 -15.91
N ALA A 5 10.57 5.59 -15.49
CA ALA A 5 10.14 5.63 -14.10
C ALA A 5 9.77 4.23 -13.55
N LEU A 6 9.13 3.39 -14.38
CA LEU A 6 8.81 2.00 -14.03
C LEU A 6 10.10 1.18 -13.89
N GLU A 7 11.04 1.32 -14.83
CA GLU A 7 12.31 0.59 -14.73
C GLU A 7 13.11 1.00 -13.49
N ALA A 8 13.22 2.29 -13.21
CA ALA A 8 13.92 2.80 -12.04
C ALA A 8 13.27 2.30 -10.74
N ALA A 9 11.94 2.37 -10.64
CA ALA A 9 11.21 1.84 -9.49
C ALA A 9 11.38 0.32 -9.36
N PHE A 10 11.30 -0.43 -10.46
CA PHE A 10 11.55 -1.87 -10.45
C PHE A 10 12.96 -2.19 -9.97
N ARG A 11 13.99 -1.50 -10.48
CA ARG A 11 15.38 -1.70 -10.05
C ARG A 11 15.53 -1.47 -8.55
N ARG A 12 14.88 -0.44 -8.01
CA ARG A 12 14.84 -0.17 -6.56
C ARG A 12 14.17 -1.29 -5.78
N LEU A 13 13.03 -1.79 -6.25
CA LEU A 13 12.18 -2.76 -5.55
C LEU A 13 12.51 -4.23 -5.86
N ARG A 14 13.43 -4.49 -6.79
CA ARG A 14 13.79 -5.84 -7.20
C ARG A 14 14.30 -6.62 -5.99
N CYS A 15 13.79 -7.84 -5.84
CA CYS A 15 14.05 -8.71 -4.70
C CYS A 15 13.57 -8.17 -3.33
N GLN A 16 12.79 -7.08 -3.29
CA GLN A 16 12.14 -6.62 -2.07
C GLN A 16 10.81 -7.32 -1.85
N ARG A 17 10.41 -7.37 -0.57
CA ARG A 17 9.11 -7.85 -0.14
C ARG A 17 8.06 -6.76 -0.39
N VAL A 18 6.98 -7.14 -1.05
CA VAL A 18 5.84 -6.28 -1.41
C VAL A 18 4.55 -7.00 -1.07
N LEU A 19 3.43 -6.28 -1.05
CA LEU A 19 2.12 -6.92 -1.08
C LEU A 19 1.58 -6.86 -2.51
N ALA A 20 1.25 -8.03 -3.04
CA ALA A 20 0.69 -8.17 -4.38
C ALA A 20 -0.78 -8.59 -4.30
N ARG A 21 -1.61 -8.01 -5.17
CA ARG A 21 -3.04 -8.30 -5.26
C ARG A 21 -3.26 -9.61 -6.02
N SER A 22 -3.92 -10.58 -5.40
CA SER A 22 -4.39 -11.79 -6.08
C SER A 22 -5.61 -11.47 -6.96
N ARG A 23 -6.04 -12.45 -7.77
CA ARG A 23 -7.27 -12.32 -8.58
C ARG A 23 -8.53 -12.11 -7.74
N ASP A 24 -8.51 -12.55 -6.49
CA ASP A 24 -9.61 -12.42 -5.53
C ASP A 24 -9.64 -11.03 -4.85
N GLY A 25 -8.76 -10.10 -5.25
CA GLY A 25 -8.68 -8.76 -4.67
C GLY A 25 -7.97 -8.68 -3.32
N VAL A 26 -7.43 -9.81 -2.83
CA VAL A 26 -6.69 -9.90 -1.57
C VAL A 26 -5.21 -9.64 -1.79
N PHE A 27 -4.60 -8.86 -0.91
CA PHE A 27 -3.18 -8.58 -0.92
C PHE A 27 -2.42 -9.61 -0.09
N ARG A 28 -1.42 -10.24 -0.71
CA ARG A 28 -0.58 -11.28 -0.10
C ARG A 28 0.89 -10.90 -0.16
N PRO A 29 1.71 -11.29 0.83
CA PRO A 29 3.15 -11.09 0.77
C PRO A 29 3.74 -11.78 -0.46
N ALA A 30 4.54 -11.02 -1.20
CA ALA A 30 5.23 -11.49 -2.38
C ALA A 30 6.61 -10.83 -2.49
N VAL A 31 7.46 -11.39 -3.34
CA VAL A 31 8.75 -10.81 -3.70
C VAL A 31 8.70 -10.39 -5.15
N LEU A 32 9.09 -9.16 -5.44
CA LEU A 32 9.18 -8.68 -6.82
C LEU A 32 10.44 -9.26 -7.47
N LYS A 33 10.29 -10.04 -8.54
CA LYS A 33 11.40 -10.79 -9.16
C LYS A 33 11.74 -10.35 -10.57
N GLN A 34 10.72 -10.05 -11.38
CA GLN A 34 10.90 -9.87 -12.82
C GLN A 34 10.06 -8.71 -13.36
N LEU A 35 10.56 -8.04 -14.41
CA LEU A 35 9.82 -7.10 -15.24
C LEU A 35 9.87 -7.60 -16.69
N ARG A 36 8.71 -7.79 -17.31
CA ARG A 36 8.60 -8.19 -18.73
C ARG A 36 8.49 -6.98 -19.65
N ARG A 37 8.84 -7.17 -20.92
CA ARG A 37 8.76 -6.13 -21.98
C ARG A 37 7.34 -5.59 -22.22
N GLY A 38 6.32 -6.37 -21.88
CA GLY A 38 4.90 -5.97 -21.90
C GLY A 38 4.42 -5.21 -20.66
N HIS A 39 5.36 -4.65 -19.87
CA HIS A 39 5.06 -3.96 -18.60
C HIS A 39 4.37 -4.85 -17.57
N GLU A 40 4.72 -6.14 -17.52
CA GLU A 40 4.18 -7.05 -16.51
C GLU A 40 5.21 -7.24 -15.39
N LEU A 41 4.73 -7.15 -14.15
CA LEU A 41 5.51 -7.38 -12.94
C LEU A 41 5.37 -8.84 -12.53
N GLY A 42 6.47 -9.58 -12.59
CA GLY A 42 6.60 -10.93 -12.07
C GLY A 42 6.84 -10.90 -10.56
N VAL A 43 5.83 -11.30 -9.79
CA VAL A 43 5.89 -11.43 -8.35
C VAL A 43 5.84 -12.90 -7.94
N GLN A 44 6.58 -13.27 -6.92
CA GLN A 44 6.52 -14.59 -6.30
C GLN A 44 5.79 -14.48 -4.97
N PHE A 45 4.58 -15.03 -4.87
CA PHE A 45 3.86 -15.07 -3.60
C PHE A 45 4.59 -15.96 -2.58
N SER A 46 4.49 -15.59 -1.30
CA SER A 46 5.05 -16.40 -0.22
C SER A 46 4.39 -17.79 -0.20
N GLY A 47 5.21 -18.84 -0.16
CA GLY A 47 4.75 -20.23 -0.25
C GLY A 47 4.56 -20.76 -1.68
N GLU A 48 4.63 -19.90 -2.71
CA GLU A 48 4.54 -20.31 -4.11
C GLU A 48 5.94 -20.39 -4.75
N ARG A 49 6.16 -21.39 -5.62
CA ARG A 49 7.41 -21.50 -6.42
C ARG A 49 7.34 -20.74 -7.75
N GLY A 50 6.13 -20.47 -8.24
CA GLY A 50 5.89 -19.80 -9.52
C GLY A 50 5.94 -18.28 -9.42
N LEU A 51 6.16 -17.64 -10.57
CA LEU A 51 5.93 -16.21 -10.73
C LEU A 51 4.52 -15.99 -11.25
N THR A 52 3.78 -15.11 -10.58
CA THR A 52 2.56 -14.51 -11.10
C THR A 52 2.90 -13.20 -11.78
N PHE A 53 2.43 -13.02 -13.01
CA PHE A 53 2.62 -11.78 -13.75
C PHE A 53 1.39 -10.89 -13.58
N LEU A 54 1.61 -9.69 -13.04
CA LEU A 54 0.58 -8.68 -12.81
C LEU A 54 0.76 -7.52 -13.80
N PRO A 55 -0.33 -6.97 -14.34
CA PRO A 55 -0.25 -5.83 -15.24
C PRO A 55 0.27 -4.60 -14.50
N TRP A 56 1.07 -3.80 -15.19
CA TRP A 56 1.44 -2.47 -14.72
C TRP A 56 0.28 -1.49 -14.89
N PRO A 57 -0.21 -0.85 -13.82
CA PRO A 57 -1.36 0.04 -13.90
C PRO A 57 -1.02 1.42 -14.51
N GLY A 58 0.26 1.75 -14.71
CA GLY A 58 0.67 3.00 -15.38
C GLY A 58 0.93 2.85 -16.88
N GLY A 59 0.57 1.71 -17.49
CA GLY A 59 0.65 1.49 -18.92
C GLY A 59 -0.71 1.83 -19.51
N GLY A 60 -0.79 2.86 -20.36
CA GLY A 60 -2.04 3.38 -20.95
C GLY A 60 -2.74 2.42 -21.92
N GLY A 61 -3.06 1.20 -21.49
CA GLY A 61 -3.69 0.15 -22.29
C GLY A 61 -4.34 -0.88 -21.40
N GLY A 62 -5.38 -0.50 -20.67
CA GLY A 62 -6.13 -1.40 -19.80
C GLY A 62 -7.09 -0.64 -18.89
N THR A 63 -8.19 -0.15 -19.47
CA THR A 63 -9.40 0.34 -18.78
C THR A 63 -9.16 1.10 -17.48
N THR A 64 -8.46 2.24 -17.57
CA THR A 64 -8.72 3.37 -16.68
C THR A 64 -10.06 4.00 -17.11
N THR A 65 -11.16 3.27 -16.98
CA THR A 65 -12.48 3.92 -16.95
C THR A 65 -12.62 4.55 -15.57
N GLY A 66 -12.31 5.84 -15.50
CA GLY A 66 -12.73 6.70 -14.41
C GLY A 66 -11.59 7.24 -13.56
N THR A 67 -11.08 8.40 -13.99
CA THR A 67 -10.62 9.48 -13.11
C THR A 67 -9.32 9.24 -12.35
N GLY A 68 -8.27 9.95 -12.79
CA GLY A 68 -7.12 10.24 -11.95
C GLY A 68 -7.58 10.82 -10.61
N GLY A 69 -7.45 10.03 -9.56
CA GLY A 69 -7.92 10.35 -8.23
C GLY A 69 -7.05 9.65 -7.22
N ILE A 70 -6.09 10.39 -6.70
CA ILE A 70 -5.53 10.20 -5.37
C ILE A 70 -6.62 9.75 -4.38
N GLY A 71 -6.43 8.61 -3.71
CA GLY A 71 -7.09 8.32 -2.42
C GLY A 71 -8.62 8.20 -2.39
N GLY A 72 -9.30 7.88 -3.50
CA GLY A 72 -10.76 7.68 -3.52
C GLY A 72 -11.15 6.24 -3.89
N LEU A 73 -12.12 5.68 -3.16
CA LEU A 73 -12.72 4.33 -3.32
C LEU A 73 -13.37 4.04 -4.69
N ASN A 74 -13.17 4.89 -5.71
CA ASN A 74 -13.78 4.77 -7.04
C ASN A 74 -12.80 4.30 -8.13
N GLY A 75 -11.52 4.07 -7.80
CA GLY A 75 -10.51 3.50 -8.70
C GLY A 75 -10.13 2.07 -8.34
N ASP A 76 -9.71 1.28 -9.33
CA ASP A 76 -9.16 -0.07 -9.11
C ASP A 76 -7.87 0.03 -8.26
N PRO A 77 -7.77 -0.66 -7.10
CA PRO A 77 -6.58 -0.54 -6.26
C PRO A 77 -5.32 -1.02 -6.98
N PRO A 78 -4.14 -0.44 -6.71
CA PRO A 78 -2.90 -0.84 -7.37
C PRO A 78 -2.62 -2.33 -7.16
N ALA A 79 -2.13 -3.01 -8.20
CA ALA A 79 -1.83 -4.44 -8.14
C ALA A 79 -0.67 -4.78 -7.18
N VAL A 80 0.20 -3.82 -6.87
CA VAL A 80 1.33 -3.98 -5.95
C VAL A 80 1.43 -2.75 -5.06
N VAL A 81 1.65 -2.98 -3.76
CA VAL A 81 1.89 -1.94 -2.74
C VAL A 81 3.11 -2.30 -1.89
N LEU A 82 3.68 -1.32 -1.18
CA LEU A 82 4.80 -1.57 -0.27
C LEU A 82 4.34 -2.37 0.95
N ASP A 83 5.10 -3.39 1.34
CA ASP A 83 4.92 -4.09 2.62
C ASP A 83 5.69 -3.35 3.74
N ALA A 84 5.40 -2.05 3.90
CA ALA A 84 5.99 -1.20 4.92
C ALA A 84 4.90 -0.57 5.82
N THR A 85 5.11 -0.61 7.13
CA THR A 85 4.22 0.05 8.08
C THR A 85 4.24 1.56 7.84
N PRO A 86 3.09 2.21 7.63
CA PRO A 86 3.03 3.65 7.39
C PRO A 86 3.49 4.48 8.62
N PRO A 87 4.07 5.67 8.39
CA PRO A 87 4.26 6.66 9.46
C PRO A 87 2.89 7.16 9.95
N ALA A 88 2.84 7.65 11.19
CA ALA A 88 1.58 8.09 11.81
C ALA A 88 0.94 9.26 11.03
N GLY A 89 1.72 10.24 10.58
CA GLY A 89 1.23 11.37 9.78
C GLY A 89 0.63 10.99 8.42
N ALA A 90 0.91 9.79 7.90
CA ALA A 90 0.32 9.31 6.65
C ALA A 90 -1.06 8.62 6.84
N LEU A 91 -1.52 8.44 8.08
CA LEU A 91 -2.77 7.78 8.40
C LEU A 91 -3.77 8.77 9.01
N GLY A 92 -4.85 9.05 8.29
CA GLY A 92 -5.97 9.84 8.75
C GLY A 92 -7.30 9.28 8.27
N VAL A 93 -8.40 9.86 8.73
CA VAL A 93 -9.73 9.54 8.19
C VAL A 93 -9.75 9.85 6.69
N GLY A 94 -10.27 8.91 5.90
CA GLY A 94 -10.27 8.97 4.44
C GLY A 94 -9.06 8.31 3.78
N THR A 95 -7.98 8.01 4.51
CA THR A 95 -6.79 7.37 3.92
C THR A 95 -7.13 5.96 3.42
N ALA A 96 -6.77 5.69 2.16
CA ALA A 96 -6.88 4.37 1.54
C ALA A 96 -5.72 3.45 1.98
N VAL A 97 -6.06 2.30 2.52
CA VAL A 97 -5.11 1.36 3.14
C VAL A 97 -5.39 -0.08 2.71
N CYS A 98 -4.35 -0.91 2.76
CA CYS A 98 -4.47 -2.35 2.89
C CYS A 98 -4.44 -2.67 4.38
N ALA A 99 -5.50 -3.24 4.92
CA ALA A 99 -5.60 -3.62 6.32
C ALA A 99 -5.68 -5.13 6.48
N ARG A 100 -4.99 -5.65 7.48
CA ARG A 100 -5.05 -7.06 7.84
C ARG A 100 -6.33 -7.33 8.65
N LEU A 101 -7.12 -8.31 8.21
CA LEU A 101 -8.37 -8.69 8.87
C LEU A 101 -8.13 -9.47 10.17
N ASP A 102 -7.23 -10.44 10.13
CA ASP A 102 -6.88 -11.28 11.27
C ASP A 102 -5.37 -11.13 11.55
N PRO A 103 -4.95 -10.77 12.79
CA PRO A 103 -3.54 -10.68 13.15
C PRO A 103 -2.75 -11.99 13.00
N ALA A 104 -3.40 -13.16 13.04
CA ALA A 104 -2.80 -14.47 12.81
C ALA A 104 -2.58 -14.75 11.31
N GLU A 105 -3.29 -14.06 10.42
CA GLU A 105 -3.15 -14.21 8.99
C GLU A 105 -2.08 -13.28 8.39
N THR A 106 -1.75 -13.52 7.13
CA THR A 106 -0.88 -12.65 6.32
C THR A 106 -1.64 -11.97 5.19
N LEU A 107 -2.98 -12.05 5.21
CA LEU A 107 -3.85 -11.51 4.18
C LEU A 107 -4.26 -10.08 4.50
N TYR A 108 -4.17 -9.21 3.50
CA TYR A 108 -4.58 -7.81 3.60
C TYR A 108 -5.72 -7.54 2.63
N ARG A 109 -6.64 -6.68 3.03
CA ARG A 109 -7.74 -6.24 2.17
C ARG A 109 -7.76 -4.72 2.02
N PRO A 110 -8.16 -4.22 0.84
CA PRO A 110 -8.33 -2.79 0.64
C PRO A 110 -9.46 -2.25 1.52
N GLY A 111 -9.25 -1.06 2.06
CA GLY A 111 -10.23 -0.35 2.86
C GLY A 111 -9.86 1.11 3.04
N THR A 112 -10.71 1.82 3.78
CA THR A 112 -10.53 3.22 4.12
C THR A 112 -10.61 3.39 5.62
N VAL A 113 -9.68 4.16 6.16
CA VAL A 113 -9.73 4.57 7.56
C VAL A 113 -10.93 5.50 7.76
N VAL A 114 -11.84 5.14 8.67
CA VAL A 114 -13.03 5.93 9.01
C VAL A 114 -12.91 6.61 10.37
N GLU A 115 -12.01 6.13 11.23
CA GLU A 115 -11.83 6.64 12.59
C GLU A 115 -10.39 6.38 13.05
N VAL A 116 -9.85 7.25 13.90
CA VAL A 116 -8.51 7.12 14.50
C VAL A 116 -8.64 7.28 16.00
N SER A 117 -8.11 6.31 16.76
CA SER A 117 -7.98 6.36 18.21
C SER A 117 -6.51 6.56 18.58
N ALA A 118 -6.22 7.52 19.46
CA ALA A 118 -4.85 7.85 19.86
C ALA A 118 -4.32 7.00 21.02
N LYS A 119 -5.19 6.31 21.79
CA LYS A 119 -4.82 5.64 23.04
C LYS A 119 -5.52 4.27 23.19
N PRO A 120 -4.89 3.15 22.76
CA PRO A 120 -3.66 3.05 21.98
C PRO A 120 -3.88 3.41 20.49
N PRO A 121 -2.83 3.81 19.75
CA PRO A 121 -2.92 4.13 18.33
C PRO A 121 -3.56 3.02 17.48
N SER A 122 -4.83 3.21 17.11
CA SER A 122 -5.66 2.24 16.41
C SER A 122 -6.49 2.94 15.35
N TYR A 123 -6.78 2.24 14.26
CA TYR A 123 -7.47 2.82 13.12
C TYR A 123 -8.67 1.94 12.77
N ARG A 124 -9.83 2.54 12.66
CA ARG A 124 -11.05 1.84 12.27
C ARG A 124 -11.11 1.83 10.76
N VAL A 125 -11.11 0.66 10.13
CA VAL A 125 -11.06 0.51 8.68
C VAL A 125 -12.38 -0.05 8.16
N ARG A 126 -12.99 0.67 7.21
CA ARG A 126 -14.11 0.17 6.42
C ARG A 126 -13.55 -0.51 5.16
N PHE A 127 -13.74 -1.82 5.05
CA PHE A 127 -13.24 -2.61 3.93
C PHE A 127 -14.08 -2.40 2.66
N ALA A 128 -13.42 -2.44 1.51
CA ALA A 128 -14.11 -2.44 0.22
C ALA A 128 -14.75 -3.82 -0.07
N PRO A 129 -15.95 -3.88 -0.68
CA PRO A 129 -16.55 -5.13 -1.14
C PRO A 129 -15.78 -5.73 -2.35
N PRO A 130 -15.86 -7.04 -2.65
CA PRO A 130 -16.55 -8.13 -1.93
C PRO A 130 -15.62 -9.22 -1.33
N PRO A 131 -16.05 -9.94 -0.26
CA PRO A 131 -17.26 -9.67 0.53
C PRO A 131 -17.03 -8.50 1.49
N PRO A 132 -18.06 -7.65 1.71
CA PRO A 132 -17.99 -6.59 2.71
C PRO A 132 -17.78 -7.23 4.09
N ALA A 133 -16.75 -6.77 4.81
CA ALA A 133 -16.73 -7.00 6.25
C ALA A 133 -18.00 -6.34 6.82
N PRO A 134 -18.81 -7.04 7.64
CA PRO A 134 -20.10 -6.53 8.08
C PRO A 134 -19.95 -5.17 8.78
N HIS A 135 -18.86 -4.97 9.52
CA HIS A 135 -18.58 -3.74 10.26
C HIS A 135 -17.12 -3.29 10.07
N PRO A 136 -16.85 -1.98 10.16
CA PRO A 136 -15.49 -1.47 10.23
C PRO A 136 -14.74 -2.05 11.43
N LEU A 137 -13.49 -2.51 11.22
CA LEU A 137 -12.69 -3.15 12.26
C LEU A 137 -11.58 -2.24 12.76
N TRP A 138 -11.27 -2.31 14.05
CA TRP A 138 -10.11 -1.66 14.63
C TRP A 138 -8.85 -2.48 14.33
N VAL A 139 -7.88 -1.83 13.69
CA VAL A 139 -6.61 -2.43 13.30
C VAL A 139 -5.47 -1.58 13.85
N PRO A 140 -4.45 -2.19 14.49
CA PRO A 140 -3.26 -1.46 14.92
C PRO A 140 -2.44 -0.99 13.71
N ARG A 141 -1.63 0.05 13.87
CA ARG A 141 -0.77 0.58 12.80
C ARG A 141 0.08 -0.50 12.10
N SER A 142 0.58 -1.48 12.85
CA SER A 142 1.39 -2.60 12.32
C SER A 142 0.63 -3.49 11.33
N GLY A 143 -0.70 -3.51 11.38
CA GLY A 143 -1.58 -4.23 10.47
C GLY A 143 -2.02 -3.43 9.23
N LEU A 144 -1.51 -2.21 9.04
CA LEU A 144 -1.87 -1.34 7.92
C LEU A 144 -0.70 -1.18 6.95
N ARG A 145 -1.02 -1.05 5.66
CA ARG A 145 -0.11 -0.60 4.59
C ARG A 145 -0.80 0.46 3.75
N LEU A 146 -0.06 1.41 3.21
CA LEU A 146 -0.66 2.40 2.31
C LEU A 146 -1.08 1.72 1.02
N LEU A 147 -2.31 1.99 0.58
CA LEU A 147 -2.82 1.53 -0.71
C LEU A 147 -2.24 2.40 -1.84
N ARG A 148 -0.92 2.42 -1.96
CA ARG A 148 -0.17 3.27 -2.89
C ARG A 148 0.77 2.43 -3.73
N ALA A 149 0.71 2.71 -5.02
CA ALA A 149 1.67 2.31 -6.02
C ALA A 149 3.12 2.68 -5.61
N PRO A 150 4.05 1.71 -5.47
CA PRO A 150 5.42 1.97 -5.04
C PRO A 150 6.29 2.69 -6.09
N TRP A 151 5.73 2.92 -7.28
CA TRP A 151 6.37 3.61 -8.39
C TRP A 151 6.01 5.09 -8.51
N MET A 152 4.96 5.54 -7.83
CA MET A 152 4.71 6.97 -7.78
C MET A 152 5.86 7.63 -7.03
N PRO A 153 6.41 8.76 -7.53
CA PRO A 153 7.36 9.53 -6.76
C PRO A 153 6.74 9.79 -5.39
N ARG A 154 7.52 9.60 -4.33
CA ARG A 154 7.13 9.96 -2.99
C ARG A 154 6.96 11.48 -3.04
N GLY A 155 5.74 11.94 -3.33
CA GLY A 155 5.37 13.35 -3.20
C GLY A 155 5.99 13.87 -1.91
N GLU A 156 6.66 15.00 -2.01
CA GLU A 156 7.48 15.63 -0.99
C GLU A 156 6.65 15.86 0.28
N GLU A 157 6.51 14.84 1.12
CA GLU A 157 5.78 14.88 2.39
C GLU A 157 6.60 14.19 3.49
N GLU A 158 7.93 14.13 3.33
CA GLU A 158 8.84 13.51 4.32
C GLU A 158 9.91 14.46 4.88
N GLU A 159 9.83 15.78 4.66
CA GLU A 159 10.81 16.73 5.22
C GLU A 159 10.29 17.55 6.42
N GLY A 160 9.04 17.36 6.87
CA GLY A 160 8.46 18.19 7.94
C GLY A 160 8.60 17.68 9.38
N GLU A 161 8.95 16.41 9.61
CA GLU A 161 8.80 15.77 10.94
C GLU A 161 10.11 15.15 11.46
N ALA A 162 11.24 15.81 11.18
CA ALA A 162 12.52 15.53 11.84
C ALA A 162 13.08 16.73 12.62
N GLU A 163 12.53 17.94 12.47
CA GLU A 163 13.03 19.16 13.14
C GLU A 163 12.22 19.57 14.39
N ALA A 164 11.23 18.78 14.84
CA ALA A 164 10.43 19.12 16.02
C ALA A 164 10.90 18.46 17.32
N ALA A 165 11.75 17.42 17.26
CA ALA A 165 12.11 16.61 18.43
C ALA A 165 13.43 17.01 19.12
N VAL A 166 14.11 18.08 18.68
CA VAL A 166 15.44 18.48 19.21
C VAL A 166 15.38 19.74 20.09
N ARG A 167 14.23 20.40 20.24
CA ARG A 167 14.13 21.66 21.01
C ARG A 167 13.57 21.56 22.43
N GLU A 168 13.13 20.39 22.90
CA GLU A 168 12.62 20.24 24.28
C GLU A 168 13.66 19.64 25.26
N ALA A 169 14.95 19.92 25.04
CA ALA A 169 16.01 19.49 25.94
C ALA A 169 17.08 20.57 26.15
N GLU A 170 16.70 21.85 26.24
CA GLU A 170 17.59 22.86 26.79
C GLU A 170 16.77 24.05 27.32
N GLY A 171 16.58 24.13 28.63
CA GLY A 171 16.04 25.33 29.28
C GLY A 171 15.08 25.06 30.43
N ASP A 172 15.60 24.67 31.58
CA ASP A 172 15.20 25.26 32.87
C ASP A 172 16.37 25.01 33.85
N ASP A 173 17.12 26.07 34.12
CA ASP A 173 18.13 26.18 35.19
C ASP A 173 17.49 26.89 36.39
#